data_AF-A0A2T0WM93-F1
#
_entry.id   AF-A0A2T0WM93-F1
#
_cell.length_a   1.000
_cell.length_b   1.000
_cell.length_c   1.000
_cell.angle_alpha   90.00
_cell.angle_beta   90.00
_cell.angle_gamma   90.00
#
_symmetry.space_group_name_H-M   'P 1'
#
loop_
_entity.id
_entity.type
_entity.pdbx_description
1 polymer ?
#
loop_
_entity_poly.entity_id
_entity_poly.type
_entity_poly.pdbx_seq_one_letter_code
_entity_poly.pdbx_strand_id
1 'polypeptide(L)'
;MYDLIFYSFYCMISKRDSYVMERASFLVSMVTFFAFMSLILFIFLIFNLKFPQNKWIIALVIPFAIFNGYMTDRYFKKSDRMKEIINSYNQRNRNKGKWQYSLLAAVLFLGSTGLLIFSGITLSKHLNPW
;
A
#
# COMPACT_ATOMS: atom_id res chain seq x y z
N MET A 1 7.68 -5.83 -9.79
CA MET A 1 7.35 -5.90 -8.35
C MET A 1 5.90 -5.53 -8.07
N TYR A 2 5.39 -4.41 -8.58
CA TYR A 2 3.99 -3.96 -8.35
C TYR A 2 2.94 -4.99 -8.79
N ASP A 3 3.14 -5.64 -9.94
CA ASP A 3 2.24 -6.68 -10.47
C ASP A 3 2.10 -7.90 -9.53
N LEU A 4 3.18 -8.27 -8.83
CA LEU A 4 3.18 -9.38 -7.88
C LEU A 4 2.43 -9.01 -6.60
N ILE A 5 2.59 -7.77 -6.12
CA ILE A 5 1.86 -7.25 -4.95
C ILE A 5 0.36 -7.21 -5.28
N PHE A 6 -0.01 -6.71 -6.46
CA PHE A 6 -1.39 -6.75 -6.93
C PHE A 6 -1.95 -8.18 -7.01
N TYR A 7 -1.24 -9.10 -7.64
CA TYR A 7 -1.68 -10.50 -7.73
C TYR A 7 -1.85 -11.15 -6.35
N SER A 8 -1.01 -10.75 -5.39
CA SER A 8 -1.10 -11.20 -4.00
C SER A 8 -2.40 -10.74 -3.33
N PHE A 9 -2.74 -9.45 -3.45
CA PHE A 9 -4.01 -8.93 -2.96
C PHE A 9 -5.22 -9.51 -3.71
N TYR A 10 -5.08 -9.75 -5.01
CA TYR A 10 -6.10 -10.45 -5.82
C TYR A 10 -6.36 -11.88 -5.32
N CYS A 11 -5.32 -12.62 -4.93
CA CYS A 11 -5.47 -13.96 -4.35
C CYS A 11 -6.09 -13.96 -2.96
N MET A 12 -5.96 -12.87 -2.21
CA MET A 12 -6.54 -12.71 -0.88
C MET A 12 -8.05 -12.40 -0.93
N ILE A 13 -8.52 -11.68 -1.96
CA ILE A 13 -9.92 -11.27 -2.06
C ILE A 13 -10.79 -12.40 -2.63
N SER A 14 -11.95 -12.62 -2.01
CA SER A 14 -12.93 -13.60 -2.46
C SER A 14 -13.43 -13.29 -3.87
N LYS A 15 -13.30 -14.26 -4.79
CA LYS A 15 -13.71 -14.14 -6.19
C LYS A 15 -15.22 -14.12 -6.43
N ARG A 16 -16.04 -14.13 -5.37
CA ARG A 16 -17.52 -14.10 -5.50
C ARG A 16 -18.06 -12.75 -5.97
N ASP A 17 -17.28 -11.68 -5.84
CA ASP A 17 -17.75 -10.33 -6.11
C ASP A 17 -17.26 -9.77 -7.45
N SER A 18 -18.11 -8.98 -8.10
CA SER A 18 -17.84 -8.36 -9.41
C SER A 18 -16.72 -7.31 -9.39
N TYR A 19 -16.22 -6.94 -8.20
CA TYR A 19 -15.26 -5.84 -7.99
C TYR A 19 -13.92 -6.29 -7.37
N VAL A 20 -13.53 -7.55 -7.58
CA VAL A 20 -12.30 -8.12 -6.97
C VAL A 20 -11.05 -7.36 -7.39
N MET A 21 -11.01 -6.90 -8.65
CA MET A 21 -9.84 -6.20 -9.17
C MET A 21 -9.71 -4.83 -8.51
N GLU A 22 -10.79 -4.05 -8.46
CA GLU A 22 -10.85 -2.73 -7.83
C GLU A 22 -10.48 -2.80 -6.35
N ARG A 23 -10.96 -3.82 -5.63
CA ARG A 23 -10.60 -4.03 -4.22
C ARG A 23 -9.12 -4.36 -4.04
N ALA A 24 -8.56 -5.22 -4.90
CA ALA A 24 -7.13 -5.55 -4.84
C ALA A 24 -6.28 -4.30 -5.10
N SER A 25 -6.72 -3.46 -6.03
CA SER A 25 -6.16 -2.15 -6.33
C SER A 25 -6.09 -1.24 -5.14
N PHE A 26 -7.24 -1.11 -4.48
CA PHE A 26 -7.40 -0.24 -3.35
C PHE A 26 -6.49 -0.67 -2.20
N LEU A 27 -6.40 -1.98 -1.93
CA LEU A 27 -5.51 -2.51 -0.90
C LEU A 27 -4.03 -2.26 -1.22
N VAL A 28 -3.62 -2.40 -2.48
CA VAL A 28 -2.25 -2.05 -2.89
C VAL A 28 -1.98 -0.57 -2.63
N SER A 29 -2.89 0.31 -3.05
CA SER A 29 -2.81 1.76 -2.83
C SER A 29 -2.73 2.13 -1.35
N MET A 30 -3.52 1.45 -0.52
CA MET A 30 -3.55 1.67 0.92
C MET A 30 -2.23 1.28 1.58
N VAL A 31 -1.67 0.11 1.23
CA VAL A 31 -0.37 -0.35 1.76
C VAL A 31 0.77 0.58 1.35
N THR A 32 0.80 1.02 0.09
CA THR A 32 1.82 1.95 -0.37
C THR A 32 1.69 3.31 0.31
N PHE A 33 0.45 3.77 0.54
CA PHE A 33 0.19 4.99 1.29
C PHE A 33 0.68 4.89 2.74
N PHE A 34 0.37 3.80 3.44
CA PHE A 34 0.80 3.59 4.82
C PHE A 34 2.31 3.49 4.96
N ALA A 35 2.97 2.76 4.07
CA ALA A 35 4.43 2.67 4.05
C ALA A 35 5.08 4.04 3.82
N PHE A 36 4.55 4.82 2.87
CA PHE A 36 5.06 6.16 2.58
C PHE A 36 4.84 7.13 3.73
N MET A 37 3.65 7.13 4.33
CA MET A 37 3.36 7.96 5.51
C MET A 37 4.27 7.60 6.68
N SER A 38 4.52 6.31 6.92
CA SER A 38 5.46 5.87 7.95
C SER A 38 6.87 6.41 7.69
N LEU A 39 7.34 6.35 6.45
CA LEU A 39 8.64 6.88 6.04
C LEU A 39 8.73 8.40 6.26
N ILE A 40 7.67 9.14 5.93
CA ILE A 40 7.58 10.57 6.24
C ILE A 40 7.75 10.79 7.74
N LEU A 41 6.96 10.12 8.57
CA LEU A 41 7.01 10.27 10.04
C LEU A 41 8.41 9.96 10.59
N PHE A 42 9.10 8.96 10.06
CA PHE A 42 10.49 8.66 10.43
C PHE A 42 11.47 9.77 10.03
N ILE A 43 11.34 10.34 8.83
CA ILE A 43 12.15 11.50 8.42
C ILE A 43 11.94 12.66 9.42
N PHE A 44 10.70 12.90 9.84
CA PHE A 44 10.40 13.93 10.82
C PHE A 44 11.10 13.71 12.16
N LEU A 45 11.14 12.46 12.61
CA LEU A 45 11.84 12.09 13.81
C LEU A 45 13.37 12.29 13.67
N ILE A 46 13.95 11.88 12.55
CA ILE A 46 15.40 12.00 12.28
C ILE A 46 15.84 13.47 12.22
N PHE A 47 15.08 14.32 11.53
CA PHE A 47 15.45 15.73 11.34
C PHE A 47 14.88 16.65 12.43
N ASN A 48 14.21 16.10 13.44
CA ASN A 48 13.63 16.83 14.58
C ASN A 48 12.74 18.01 14.14
N LEU A 49 12.07 17.85 12.99
CA LEU A 49 11.25 18.90 12.38
C LEU A 49 9.89 18.96 13.11
N LYS A 50 9.45 20.16 13.48
CA LYS A 50 8.16 20.35 14.19
C LYS A 50 6.97 20.06 13.25
N PHE A 51 6.33 18.91 13.43
CA PHE A 51 5.13 18.45 12.72
C PHE A 51 3.89 19.02 13.44
N PRO A 52 3.50 20.29 13.16
CA PRO A 52 2.76 20.61 11.95
C PRO A 52 3.09 21.99 11.32
N GLN A 53 4.18 22.65 11.73
CA GLN A 53 4.51 24.00 11.26
C GLN A 53 5.13 24.03 9.85
N ASN A 54 5.61 22.88 9.36
CA ASN A 54 6.23 22.77 8.05
C ASN A 54 5.20 22.54 6.94
N LYS A 55 4.80 23.62 6.24
CA LYS A 55 3.96 23.60 5.03
C LYS A 55 4.47 22.63 3.95
N TRP A 56 5.77 22.34 3.95
CA TRP A 56 6.43 21.34 3.11
C TRP A 56 5.87 19.92 3.24
N ILE A 57 5.30 19.57 4.40
CA ILE A 57 4.65 18.26 4.63
C ILE A 57 3.42 18.12 3.75
N ILE A 58 2.55 19.12 3.80
CA ILE A 58 1.31 19.16 3.03
C ILE A 58 1.66 19.10 1.53
N ALA A 59 2.73 19.79 1.13
CA ALA A 59 3.26 19.77 -0.22
C ALA A 59 3.87 18.42 -0.66
N LEU A 60 4.25 17.51 0.27
CA LEU A 60 4.72 16.15 -0.06
C LEU A 60 3.58 15.13 -0.01
N VAL A 61 2.71 15.24 0.99
CA VAL A 61 1.59 14.32 1.22
C VAL A 61 0.55 14.44 0.11
N ILE A 62 0.17 15.66 -0.28
CA ILE A 62 -0.90 15.87 -1.26
C ILE A 62 -0.52 15.33 -2.65
N PRO A 63 0.64 15.67 -3.24
CA PRO A 63 1.03 15.13 -4.54
C PRO A 63 1.21 13.62 -4.50
N PHE A 64 1.68 13.04 -3.39
CA PHE A 64 1.78 11.59 -3.26
C PHE A 64 0.41 10.93 -3.16
N ALA A 65 -0.54 11.49 -2.43
CA ALA A 65 -1.91 10.98 -2.36
C ALA A 65 -2.59 11.04 -3.73
N ILE A 66 -2.42 12.15 -4.46
CA ILE A 66 -2.92 12.31 -5.83
C ILE A 66 -2.22 11.32 -6.78
N PHE A 67 -0.90 11.18 -6.68
CA PHE A 67 -0.13 10.26 -7.52
C PHE A 67 -0.48 8.79 -7.23
N ASN A 68 -0.68 8.43 -5.97
CA ASN A 68 -1.12 7.10 -5.59
C ASN A 68 -2.56 6.85 -6.08
N GLY A 69 -3.47 7.81 -5.91
CA GLY A 69 -4.80 7.77 -6.50
C GLY A 69 -4.77 7.63 -8.02
N TYR A 70 -3.89 8.38 -8.70
CA TYR A 70 -3.69 8.31 -10.15
C TYR A 70 -3.10 6.98 -10.61
N MET A 71 -2.12 6.43 -9.89
CA MET A 71 -1.63 5.08 -10.12
C MET A 71 -2.76 4.07 -9.92
N THR A 72 -3.62 4.29 -8.95
CA THR A 72 -4.79 3.44 -8.67
C THR A 72 -5.89 3.58 -9.74
N ASP A 73 -6.01 4.73 -10.40
CA ASP A 73 -6.94 4.93 -11.49
C ASP A 73 -6.36 4.35 -12.81
N ARG A 74 -5.10 4.69 -13.13
CA ARG A 74 -4.40 4.31 -14.36
C ARG A 74 -4.09 2.82 -14.46
N TYR A 75 -3.75 2.16 -13.35
CA TYR A 75 -3.53 0.71 -13.34
C TYR A 75 -4.84 -0.09 -13.28
N PHE A 76 -5.93 0.47 -12.73
CA PHE A 76 -7.03 -0.38 -12.26
C PHE A 76 -8.43 -0.06 -12.80
N LYS A 77 -8.68 1.08 -13.44
CA LYS A 77 -10.01 1.39 -14.00
C LYS A 77 -10.19 1.03 -15.48
N LYS A 78 -9.12 0.68 -16.21
CA LYS A 78 -9.19 0.69 -17.68
C LYS A 78 -8.35 -0.30 -18.50
N SER A 79 -7.76 -1.36 -17.95
CA SER A 79 -6.81 -2.13 -18.79
C SER A 79 -6.92 -3.64 -18.73
N ASP A 80 -6.89 -4.23 -19.92
CA ASP A 80 -6.60 -5.64 -20.19
C ASP A 80 -5.32 -6.13 -19.49
N ARG A 81 -4.42 -5.20 -19.12
CA ARG A 81 -3.21 -5.47 -18.33
C ARG A 81 -3.47 -6.20 -17.02
N MET A 82 -4.58 -5.93 -16.32
CA MET A 82 -4.92 -6.69 -15.10
C MET A 82 -5.22 -8.15 -15.41
N LYS A 83 -5.97 -8.39 -16.50
CA LYS A 83 -6.28 -9.73 -16.97
C LYS A 83 -5.01 -10.43 -17.42
N GLU A 84 -4.09 -9.72 -18.10
CA GLU A 84 -2.78 -10.24 -18.47
C GLU A 84 -1.92 -10.61 -17.26
N ILE A 85 -1.87 -9.77 -16.22
CA ILE A 85 -1.17 -10.08 -14.97
C ILE A 85 -1.79 -11.32 -14.33
N ILE A 86 -3.11 -11.35 -14.16
CA ILE A 86 -3.78 -12.51 -13.54
C ILE A 86 -3.54 -13.79 -14.35
N ASN A 87 -3.64 -13.72 -15.68
CA ASN A 87 -3.46 -14.87 -16.57
C ASN A 87 -2.00 -15.35 -16.56
N SER A 88 -1.03 -14.45 -16.65
CA SER A 88 0.40 -14.79 -16.62
C SER A 88 0.81 -15.44 -15.30
N TYR A 89 0.37 -14.91 -14.16
CA TYR A 89 0.67 -15.50 -12.86
C TYR A 89 -0.12 -16.80 -12.61
N ASN A 90 -1.36 -16.93 -13.08
CA ASN A 90 -2.10 -18.19 -12.99
C ASN A 90 -1.48 -19.31 -13.85
N GLN A 91 -0.98 -18.99 -15.05
CA GLN A 91 -0.28 -19.95 -15.91
C GLN A 91 1.06 -20.36 -15.31
N ARG A 92 1.84 -19.38 -14.83
CA ARG A 92 3.18 -19.62 -14.26
C ARG A 92 3.14 -20.36 -12.92
N ASN A 93 2.07 -20.23 -12.14
CA ASN A 93 1.93 -20.84 -10.81
C ASN A 93 0.82 -21.90 -10.72
N ARG A 94 0.53 -22.60 -11.81
CA ARG A 94 -0.47 -23.70 -11.79
C ARG A 94 -0.23 -24.73 -10.66
N ASN A 95 1.03 -24.87 -10.21
CA ASN A 95 1.44 -25.79 -9.14
C ASN A 95 1.80 -25.13 -7.79
N LYS A 96 1.95 -23.79 -7.70
CA LYS A 96 2.26 -23.12 -6.41
C LYS A 96 0.97 -22.75 -5.69
N GLY A 97 0.89 -23.03 -4.40
CA GLY A 97 -0.30 -22.74 -3.59
C GLY A 97 -0.61 -21.24 -3.57
N LYS A 98 -1.80 -20.85 -4.04
CA LYS A 98 -2.33 -19.47 -3.98
C LYS A 98 -2.26 -18.88 -2.56
N TRP A 99 -2.27 -19.74 -1.54
CA TRP A 99 -2.14 -19.37 -0.14
C TRP A 99 -0.85 -18.60 0.18
N GLN A 100 0.29 -18.88 -0.49
CA GLN A 100 1.54 -18.14 -0.27
C GLN A 100 1.39 -16.66 -0.67
N TYR A 101 0.68 -16.40 -1.76
CA TYR A 101 0.39 -15.04 -2.23
C TYR A 101 -0.60 -14.32 -1.33
N SER A 102 -1.63 -15.02 -0.84
CA SER A 102 -2.55 -14.46 0.15
C SER A 102 -1.85 -14.14 1.48
N LEU A 103 -0.92 -15.00 1.93
CA LEU A 103 -0.13 -14.76 3.13
C LEU A 103 0.82 -13.56 2.95
N LEU A 104 1.45 -13.43 1.78
CA LEU A 104 2.25 -12.25 1.46
C LEU A 104 1.41 -10.97 1.51
N ALA A 105 0.19 -10.98 0.95
CA ALA A 105 -0.71 -9.83 1.01
C ALA A 105 -1.09 -9.47 2.46
N ALA A 106 -1.40 -10.47 3.29
CA ALA A 106 -1.70 -10.26 4.70
C ALA A 106 -0.51 -9.66 5.46
N VAL A 107 0.71 -10.18 5.24
CA VAL A 107 1.94 -9.65 5.86
C VAL A 107 2.20 -8.21 5.40
N LEU A 108 2.03 -7.89 4.12
CA LEU A 108 2.20 -6.53 3.62
C LEU A 108 1.18 -5.56 4.23
N PHE A 109 -0.07 -5.99 4.35
CA PHE A 109 -1.14 -5.16 4.91
C PHE A 109 -0.95 -4.92 6.41
N LEU A 110 -0.76 -5.98 7.19
CA LEU A 110 -0.53 -5.89 8.63
C LEU A 110 0.79 -5.18 8.94
N GLY A 111 1.84 -5.47 8.17
CA GLY A 111 3.16 -4.85 8.34
C GLY A 111 3.13 -3.35 8.07
N SER A 112 2.51 -2.89 6.98
CA SER A 112 2.38 -1.46 6.68
C SER A 112 1.48 -0.72 7.68
N THR A 113 0.39 -1.34 8.11
CA THR A 113 -0.49 -0.79 9.15
C THR A 113 0.24 -0.67 10.48
N GLY A 114 0.94 -1.73 10.89
CA GLY A 114 1.75 -1.74 12.11
C GLY A 114 2.87 -0.71 12.08
N LEU A 115 3.56 -0.56 10.95
CA LEU A 115 4.57 0.48 10.74
C LEU A 115 4.00 1.90 10.90
N LEU A 116 2.81 2.15 10.37
CA LEU A 116 2.17 3.45 10.49
C LEU A 116 1.79 3.77 11.93
N ILE A 117 1.21 2.80 12.64
CA ILE A 117 0.87 2.95 14.06
C ILE A 117 2.14 3.18 14.89
N PHE A 118 3.16 2.35 14.68
CA PHE A 118 4.42 2.43 15.42
C PHE A 118 5.13 3.77 15.19
N SER A 119 5.24 4.22 13.93
CA SER A 119 5.84 5.51 13.60
C SER A 119 5.04 6.68 14.20
N GLY A 120 3.71 6.61 14.18
CA GLY A 120 2.83 7.59 14.83
C GLY A 120 3.03 7.66 16.35
N ILE A 121 3.06 6.52 17.04
CA ILE A 121 3.33 6.45 18.49
C ILE A 121 4.72 7.01 18.80
N THR A 122 5.72 6.61 18.03
CA THR A 122 7.11 7.06 18.23
C THR A 122 7.22 8.57 18.06
N LEU A 123 6.61 9.13 17.02
CA LEU A 123 6.56 10.58 16.81
C LEU A 123 5.80 11.29 17.93
N SER A 124 4.66 10.73 18.39
CA SER A 124 3.90 11.29 19.49
C SER A 124 4.71 11.36 20.78
N LYS A 125 5.45 10.30 21.13
CA LYS A 125 6.34 10.29 22.30
C LYS A 125 7.50 11.27 22.16
N HIS A 126 8.02 11.44 20.94
CA HIS A 126 9.09 12.40 20.66
C HIS A 126 8.61 13.85 20.80
N LEU A 127 7.39 14.15 20.37
CA LEU A 127 6.81 15.50 20.45
C LEU A 127 6.27 15.84 21.85
N ASN A 128 5.73 14.85 22.57
CA ASN A 128 5.19 15.00 23.93
C ASN A 128 5.86 14.01 24.88
N PRO A 129 7.06 14.33 25.42
CA PRO A 129 7.83 13.44 26.30
C PRO A 129 7.31 13.36 27.75
N TRP A 130 6.03 13.67 27.99
CA TRP A 130 5.43 13.78 29.33
C TRP A 130 4.63 12.54 29.71
#